data_AF-A0A0F8YBT2-F1
#
_entry.id   AF-A0A0F8YBT2-F1
#
_cell.length_a   1.000
_cell.length_b   1.000
_cell.length_c   1.000
_cell.angle_alpha   90.00
_cell.angle_beta   90.00
_cell.angle_gamma   90.00
#
_symmetry.space_group_name_H-M   'P 1'
#
loop_
_entity.id
_entity.type
_entity.pdbx_description
1 polymer ?
#
loop_
_entity_poly.entity_id
_entity_poly.type
_entity_poly.pdbx_seq_one_letter_code
_entity_poly.pdbx_strand_id
1 'polypeptide(L)'
;MYPAIQSLDEKILTENGKDSVITLPLLVRGKEILEELVEYPVRYGKRTILTPDAKLLWPELVCSSNSLKDIHELPLSEIISFLVKVGYELNIDTNPYLQRAIELTKDASNLTEPIIRSSYYMLQEMFSIPSLTGMIRPVGYEYLDGWVKKQTAFGEASIKAVGVRTLHIPAGNVPAISALSILNGALTKGDTLIKLPSNDPVTG
;
A
#
# COMPACT_ATOMS: atom_id res chain seq x y z
N MET A 1 -9.00 19.41 -8.06
CA MET A 1 -10.28 18.83 -7.61
C MET A 1 -10.16 17.34 -7.87
N TYR A 2 -9.78 16.57 -6.84
CA TYR A 2 -9.69 15.11 -6.96
C TYR A 2 -11.12 14.58 -7.16
N PRO A 3 -11.35 13.63 -8.09
CA PRO A 3 -12.66 13.02 -8.22
C PRO A 3 -13.05 12.40 -6.87
N ALA A 4 -14.26 12.72 -6.41
CA ALA A 4 -14.84 12.06 -5.25
C ALA A 4 -14.80 10.56 -5.51
N ILE A 5 -14.13 9.81 -4.63
CA ILE A 5 -14.24 8.36 -4.57
C ILE A 5 -15.73 8.11 -4.30
N GLN A 6 -16.47 7.66 -5.32
CA GLN A 6 -17.85 7.22 -5.14
C GLN A 6 -17.86 6.16 -4.04
N SER A 7 -18.81 6.28 -3.11
CA SER A 7 -18.85 5.53 -1.85
C SER A 7 -18.62 4.04 -2.05
N LEU A 8 -17.58 3.52 -1.39
CA LEU A 8 -17.26 2.10 -1.23
C LEU A 8 -18.44 1.26 -0.70
N ASP A 9 -19.45 1.91 -0.12
CA ASP A 9 -20.48 1.32 0.73
C ASP A 9 -21.45 0.35 0.03
N GLU A 10 -21.62 0.41 -1.29
CA GLU A 10 -22.62 -0.44 -1.99
C GLU A 10 -22.05 -1.65 -2.74
N LYS A 11 -20.76 -1.65 -3.11
CA LYS A 11 -20.17 -2.74 -3.92
C LYS A 11 -19.38 -3.78 -3.13
N ILE A 12 -18.98 -3.47 -1.90
CA ILE A 12 -18.08 -4.35 -1.13
C ILE A 12 -18.81 -5.48 -0.39
N LEU A 13 -20.15 -5.43 -0.22
CA LEU A 13 -20.83 -6.43 0.63
C LEU A 13 -22.23 -6.79 0.14
N THR A 14 -22.37 -7.89 -0.61
CA THR A 14 -23.59 -8.69 -0.58
C THR A 14 -23.44 -9.77 0.49
N GLU A 15 -23.87 -9.50 1.72
CA GLU A 15 -24.07 -10.55 2.73
C GLU A 15 -25.32 -11.36 2.37
N ASN A 16 -25.20 -12.21 1.34
CA ASN A 16 -26.22 -13.23 1.08
C ASN A 16 -25.91 -14.44 1.96
N GLY A 17 -26.80 -14.71 2.91
CA GLY A 17 -26.65 -15.74 3.92
C GLY A 17 -26.38 -17.14 3.36
N LYS A 18 -25.11 -17.56 3.44
CA LYS A 18 -24.56 -18.89 3.76
C LYS A 18 -23.06 -18.81 3.47
N ASP A 19 -22.21 -18.88 4.49
CA ASP A 19 -20.75 -18.77 4.41
C ASP A 19 -20.25 -17.45 3.77
N SER A 20 -20.10 -16.41 4.61
CA SER A 20 -19.93 -15.00 4.21
C SER A 20 -18.75 -14.76 3.25
N VAL A 21 -19.08 -14.43 2.01
CA VAL A 21 -18.16 -14.02 0.94
C VAL A 21 -17.62 -12.61 1.20
N ILE A 22 -16.33 -12.38 0.94
CA ILE A 22 -15.64 -11.09 1.01
C ILE A 22 -15.21 -10.70 -0.41
N THR A 23 -15.66 -9.56 -0.92
CA THR A 23 -15.18 -9.05 -2.21
C THR A 23 -14.10 -7.98 -1.98
N LEU A 24 -12.92 -8.15 -2.58
CA LEU A 24 -11.79 -7.23 -2.47
C LEU A 24 -11.36 -6.72 -3.85
N PRO A 25 -11.19 -5.40 -4.01
CA PRO A 25 -10.72 -4.85 -5.27
C PRO A 25 -9.22 -5.10 -5.48
N LEU A 26 -8.79 -5.02 -6.75
CA LEU A 26 -7.39 -4.74 -7.06
C LEU A 26 -7.22 -3.24 -7.29
N LEU A 27 -6.20 -2.65 -6.65
CA LEU A 27 -5.80 -1.27 -6.86
C LEU A 27 -4.66 -1.22 -7.87
N VAL A 28 -4.95 -0.76 -9.09
CA VAL A 28 -4.00 -0.71 -10.20
C VAL A 28 -3.93 0.72 -10.72
N ARG A 29 -2.75 1.36 -10.59
CA ARG A 29 -2.50 2.72 -11.12
C ARG A 29 -3.53 3.77 -10.69
N GLY A 30 -3.95 3.70 -9.42
CA GLY A 30 -4.96 4.61 -8.85
C GLY A 30 -6.40 4.31 -9.26
N LYS A 31 -6.65 3.18 -9.94
CA LYS A 31 -7.98 2.68 -10.27
C LYS A 31 -8.33 1.47 -9.43
N GLU A 32 -9.59 1.40 -9.07
CA GLU A 32 -10.21 0.25 -8.44
C GLU A 32 -10.77 -0.67 -9.52
N ILE A 33 -10.44 -1.96 -9.46
CA ILE A 33 -10.93 -3.00 -10.37
C ILE A 33 -11.75 -4.01 -9.56
N LEU A 34 -12.96 -4.33 -10.04
CA LEU A 34 -13.92 -5.22 -9.36
C LEU A 34 -14.61 -6.21 -10.33
N GLU A 35 -14.12 -6.30 -11.56
CA GLU A 35 -14.60 -7.20 -12.60
C GLU A 35 -13.81 -8.52 -12.63
N GLU A 36 -14.34 -9.52 -13.35
CA GLU A 36 -13.64 -10.81 -13.60
C GLU A 36 -13.12 -11.49 -12.32
N LEU A 37 -14.02 -11.63 -11.35
CA LEU A 37 -13.71 -12.12 -10.01
C LEU A 37 -13.38 -13.62 -10.01
N VAL A 38 -12.32 -13.97 -9.30
CA VAL A 38 -11.92 -15.34 -8.98
C VAL A 38 -12.02 -15.61 -7.50
N GLU A 39 -12.27 -16.88 -7.17
CA GLU A 39 -12.54 -17.33 -5.81
C GLU A 39 -11.28 -17.89 -5.13
N TYR A 40 -11.06 -17.48 -3.87
CA TYR A 40 -10.05 -18.04 -3.00
C TYR A 40 -10.61 -18.35 -1.61
N PRO A 41 -10.27 -19.51 -1.01
CA PRO A 41 -10.62 -19.79 0.38
C PRO A 41 -9.75 -18.94 1.33
N VAL A 42 -10.35 -18.42 2.41
CA VAL A 42 -9.58 -17.75 3.48
C VAL A 42 -8.74 -18.79 4.24
N ARG A 43 -7.55 -18.38 4.68
CA ARG A 43 -6.58 -19.21 5.41
C ARG A 43 -7.17 -19.80 6.70
N TYR A 44 -7.93 -19.00 7.42
CA TYR A 44 -8.63 -19.38 8.64
C TYR A 44 -10.12 -19.04 8.51
N GLY A 45 -10.97 -19.82 9.16
CA GLY A 45 -12.43 -19.67 9.09
C GLY A 45 -13.10 -20.39 7.92
N LYS A 46 -14.35 -20.01 7.62
CA LYS A 46 -15.20 -20.59 6.56
C LYS A 46 -15.60 -19.59 5.49
N ARG A 47 -14.87 -18.48 5.38
CA ARG A 47 -15.16 -17.41 4.44
C ARG A 47 -14.49 -17.68 3.09
N THR A 48 -15.06 -17.07 2.07
CA THR A 48 -14.56 -17.08 0.69
C THR A 48 -14.19 -15.66 0.29
N ILE A 49 -13.09 -15.49 -0.46
CA ILE A 49 -12.67 -14.21 -1.04
C ILE A 49 -12.95 -14.23 -2.53
N LEU A 50 -13.58 -13.16 -3.02
CA LEU A 50 -13.68 -12.82 -4.43
C LEU A 50 -12.78 -11.62 -4.71
N THR A 51 -11.92 -11.73 -5.71
CA THR A 51 -11.05 -10.62 -6.15
C THR A 51 -10.79 -10.76 -7.64
N PRO A 52 -10.56 -9.66 -8.39
CA PRO A 52 -10.27 -9.77 -9.82
C PRO A 52 -9.10 -10.71 -10.15
N ASP A 53 -9.16 -11.41 -11.28
CA ASP A 53 -8.03 -12.20 -11.76
C ASP A 53 -6.88 -11.30 -12.23
N ALA A 54 -5.86 -11.15 -11.37
CA ALA A 54 -4.67 -10.37 -11.66
C ALA A 54 -3.94 -10.79 -12.95
N LYS A 55 -4.13 -12.03 -13.44
CA LYS A 55 -3.55 -12.48 -14.72
C LYS A 55 -4.09 -11.70 -15.91
N LEU A 56 -5.36 -11.29 -15.84
CA LEU A 56 -6.00 -10.50 -16.90
C LEU A 56 -5.46 -9.05 -16.93
N LEU A 57 -4.89 -8.58 -15.82
CA LEU A 57 -4.37 -7.23 -15.65
C LEU A 57 -2.86 -7.12 -15.85
N TRP A 58 -2.17 -8.21 -16.23
CA TRP A 58 -0.71 -8.24 -16.37
C TRP A 58 -0.12 -7.05 -17.18
N PRO A 59 -0.71 -6.63 -18.31
CA PRO A 59 -0.21 -5.49 -19.08
C PRO A 59 -0.28 -4.15 -18.33
N GLU A 60 -1.19 -4.01 -17.37
CA GLU A 60 -1.44 -2.77 -16.60
C GLU A 60 -0.63 -2.73 -15.30
N LEU A 61 -0.31 -3.91 -14.74
CA LEU A 61 0.50 -4.03 -13.53
C LEU A 61 1.94 -3.55 -13.76
N VAL A 62 2.51 -3.84 -14.93
CA VAL A 62 3.89 -3.47 -15.26
C VAL A 62 3.91 -2.16 -16.05
N CYS A 63 4.62 -1.15 -15.54
CA CYS A 63 4.81 0.09 -16.27
C CYS A 63 6.18 0.16 -16.98
N SER A 64 6.25 0.99 -18.03
CA SER A 64 7.51 1.35 -18.66
C SER A 64 8.37 2.19 -17.72
N SER A 65 9.69 2.21 -17.90
CA SER A 65 10.55 3.08 -17.08
C SER A 65 10.23 4.57 -17.24
N ASN A 66 9.73 4.97 -18.42
CA ASN A 66 9.41 6.37 -18.71
C ASN A 66 8.12 6.85 -18.05
N SER A 67 7.25 5.94 -17.59
CA SER A 67 5.99 6.33 -16.94
C SER A 67 6.15 6.75 -15.48
N LEU A 68 7.40 6.80 -14.96
CA LEU A 68 7.71 7.33 -13.63
C LEU A 68 8.32 8.72 -13.67
N LYS A 69 8.36 9.36 -14.85
CA LYS A 69 8.98 10.68 -15.00
C LYS A 69 8.32 11.72 -14.10
N ASP A 70 6.99 11.72 -14.04
CA ASP A 70 6.18 12.60 -13.20
C ASP A 70 6.51 12.43 -11.71
N ILE A 71 6.56 11.20 -11.19
CA ILE A 71 6.91 10.95 -9.79
C ILE A 71 8.38 11.29 -9.50
N HIS A 72 9.29 11.12 -10.45
CA HIS A 72 10.69 11.50 -10.29
C HIS A 72 10.92 13.02 -10.26
N GLU A 73 10.04 13.80 -10.89
CA GLU A 73 10.04 15.27 -10.92
C GLU A 73 9.29 15.88 -9.73
N LEU A 74 8.40 15.13 -9.08
CA LEU A 74 7.63 15.59 -7.93
C LEU A 74 8.55 15.88 -6.73
N PRO A 75 8.42 17.04 -6.05
CA PRO A 75 9.18 17.32 -4.84
C PRO A 75 8.88 16.30 -3.74
N LEU A 76 9.92 15.82 -3.05
CA LEU A 76 9.79 14.86 -1.95
C LEU A 76 8.95 15.44 -0.81
N SER A 77 8.98 16.75 -0.60
CA SER A 77 8.12 17.45 0.36
C SER A 77 6.62 17.31 0.05
N GLU A 78 6.22 17.27 -1.22
CA GLU A 78 4.83 17.03 -1.61
C GLU A 78 4.41 15.59 -1.35
N ILE A 79 5.31 14.63 -1.61
CA ILE A 79 5.09 13.22 -1.28
C ILE A 79 4.93 13.04 0.23
N ILE A 80 5.82 13.63 1.03
CA ILE A 80 5.72 13.60 2.50
C ILE A 80 4.40 14.24 2.96
N SER A 81 4.03 15.41 2.42
CA SER A 81 2.78 16.08 2.77
C SER A 81 1.56 15.22 2.46
N PHE A 82 1.55 14.54 1.31
CA PHE A 82 0.51 13.61 0.92
C PHE A 82 0.45 12.41 1.89
N LEU A 83 1.58 11.76 2.17
CA LEU A 83 1.64 10.62 3.08
C LEU A 83 1.18 10.98 4.50
N VAL A 84 1.55 12.16 5.01
CA VAL A 84 1.07 12.64 6.31
C VAL A 84 -0.46 12.81 6.32
N LYS A 85 -1.04 13.34 5.24
CA LYS A 85 -2.51 13.44 5.10
C LYS A 85 -3.16 12.06 5.09
N VAL A 86 -2.58 11.10 4.37
CA VAL A 86 -3.03 9.70 4.41
C VAL A 86 -2.96 9.16 5.83
N GLY A 87 -1.87 9.42 6.57
CA GLY A 87 -1.73 9.04 7.97
C GLY A 87 -2.88 9.51 8.86
N TYR A 88 -3.36 10.76 8.69
CA TYR A 88 -4.52 11.25 9.44
C TYR A 88 -5.81 10.49 9.14
N GLU A 89 -6.00 10.04 7.89
CA GLU A 89 -7.14 9.22 7.49
C GLU A 89 -7.03 7.76 7.98
N LEU A 90 -5.85 7.30 8.40
CA LEU A 90 -5.62 5.96 8.95
C LEU A 90 -5.96 5.84 10.45
N ASN A 91 -6.79 6.74 10.98
CA ASN A 91 -7.27 6.64 12.35
C ASN A 91 -8.35 5.54 12.46
N ILE A 92 -8.01 4.46 13.17
CA ILE A 92 -8.90 3.32 13.44
C ILE A 92 -10.23 3.70 14.11
N ASP A 93 -10.26 4.71 14.96
CA ASP A 93 -11.47 5.07 15.72
C ASP A 93 -12.50 5.77 14.82
N THR A 94 -12.06 6.33 13.68
CA THR A 94 -12.92 7.09 12.76
C THR A 94 -13.01 6.48 11.36
N ASN A 95 -12.08 5.61 10.97
CA ASN A 95 -12.04 5.04 9.62
C ASN A 95 -12.84 3.71 9.56
N PRO A 96 -14.01 3.68 8.90
CA PRO A 96 -14.86 2.49 8.83
C PRO A 96 -14.19 1.33 8.06
N TYR A 97 -13.31 1.63 7.10
CA TYR A 97 -12.59 0.60 6.35
C TYR A 97 -11.57 -0.12 7.22
N LEU A 98 -10.85 0.60 8.09
CA LEU A 98 -9.92 -0.02 9.03
C LEU A 98 -10.64 -0.83 10.11
N GLN A 99 -11.77 -0.33 10.61
CA GLN A 99 -12.62 -1.08 11.54
C GLN A 99 -13.10 -2.39 10.90
N ARG A 100 -13.57 -2.33 9.64
CA ARG A 100 -13.97 -3.53 8.90
C ARG A 100 -12.80 -4.46 8.64
N ALA A 101 -11.64 -3.94 8.25
CA ALA A 101 -10.43 -4.74 8.03
C ALA A 101 -10.01 -5.51 9.30
N ILE A 102 -10.16 -4.91 10.47
CA ILE A 102 -9.94 -5.58 11.76
C ILE A 102 -10.93 -6.71 11.98
N GLU A 103 -12.23 -6.49 11.76
CA GLU A 103 -13.24 -7.55 11.91
C GLU A 103 -12.97 -8.72 10.96
N LEU A 104 -12.58 -8.44 9.72
CA LEU A 104 -12.20 -9.47 8.76
C LEU A 104 -10.88 -10.18 9.16
N THR A 105 -9.92 -9.44 9.72
CA THR A 105 -8.63 -9.96 10.18
C THR A 105 -8.81 -10.91 11.37
N LYS A 106 -9.75 -10.66 12.29
CA LYS A 106 -10.04 -11.56 13.42
C LYS A 106 -10.42 -12.97 12.97
N ASP A 107 -11.13 -13.08 11.86
CA ASP A 107 -11.52 -14.38 11.29
C ASP A 107 -10.39 -15.00 10.46
N ALA A 108 -9.58 -14.16 9.82
CA ALA A 108 -8.53 -14.56 8.88
C ALA A 108 -7.14 -14.70 9.52
N SER A 109 -6.99 -14.56 10.84
CA SER A 109 -5.72 -14.61 11.56
C SER A 109 -5.83 -15.41 12.86
N ASN A 110 -4.71 -15.97 13.33
CA ASN A 110 -4.60 -16.62 14.64
C ASN A 110 -4.12 -15.67 15.76
N LEU A 111 -3.95 -14.38 15.45
CA LEU A 111 -3.55 -13.36 16.41
C LEU A 111 -4.72 -12.96 17.31
N THR A 112 -4.40 -12.55 18.54
CA THR A 112 -5.42 -12.01 19.46
C THR A 112 -5.85 -10.61 19.04
N GLU A 113 -7.09 -10.22 19.35
CA GLU A 113 -7.62 -8.90 19.02
C GLU A 113 -6.73 -7.73 19.48
N PRO A 114 -6.12 -7.74 20.70
CA PRO A 114 -5.20 -6.68 21.10
C PRO A 114 -3.99 -6.53 20.18
N ILE A 115 -3.43 -7.66 19.69
CA ILE A 115 -2.29 -7.65 18.75
C ILE A 115 -2.73 -7.09 17.41
N ILE A 116 -3.89 -7.53 16.90
CA ILE A 116 -4.47 -7.02 15.66
C ILE A 116 -4.65 -5.51 15.77
N ARG A 117 -5.38 -5.01 16.77
CA ARG A 117 -5.62 -3.57 16.96
C ARG A 117 -4.32 -2.80 17.09
N SER A 118 -3.35 -3.29 17.86
CA SER A 118 -2.04 -2.65 17.98
C SER A 118 -1.33 -2.50 16.63
N SER A 119 -1.44 -3.47 15.74
CA SER A 119 -0.84 -3.38 14.40
C SER A 119 -1.48 -2.29 13.54
N TYR A 120 -2.79 -2.06 13.69
CA TYR A 120 -3.50 -0.97 12.99
C TYR A 120 -3.20 0.41 13.60
N TYR A 121 -3.07 0.52 14.93
CA TYR A 121 -2.61 1.77 15.55
C TYR A 121 -1.20 2.16 15.09
N MET A 122 -0.31 1.18 14.89
CA MET A 122 1.01 1.44 14.33
C MET A 122 0.95 2.03 12.92
N LEU A 123 -0.04 1.65 12.10
CA LEU A 123 -0.16 2.16 10.72
C LEU A 123 -0.23 3.69 10.69
N GLN A 124 -1.06 4.30 11.53
CA GLN A 124 -1.16 5.76 11.58
C GLN A 124 0.18 6.43 11.92
N GLU A 125 0.91 5.90 12.90
CA GLU A 125 2.20 6.45 13.33
C GLU A 125 3.29 6.30 12.26
N MET A 126 3.24 5.25 11.42
CA MET A 126 4.21 5.06 10.34
C MET A 126 4.19 6.20 9.31
N PHE A 127 3.07 6.89 9.15
CA PHE A 127 2.90 8.01 8.21
C PHE A 127 3.19 9.37 8.88
N SER A 128 3.63 9.40 10.14
CA SER A 128 3.98 10.64 10.86
C SER A 128 5.26 11.27 10.30
N ILE A 129 5.41 12.60 10.44
CA ILE A 129 6.63 13.30 10.02
C ILE A 129 7.89 12.69 10.68
N PRO A 130 7.92 12.41 12.00
CA PRO A 130 9.06 11.73 12.61
C PRO A 130 9.41 10.39 11.96
N SER A 131 8.40 9.55 11.68
CA SER A 131 8.60 8.24 11.03
C SER A 131 9.14 8.38 9.62
N LEU A 132 8.51 9.22 8.78
CA LEU A 132 8.91 9.44 7.39
C LEU A 132 10.31 10.05 7.29
N THR A 133 10.63 11.04 8.11
CA THR A 133 11.97 11.64 8.16
C THR A 133 13.01 10.66 8.68
N GLY A 134 12.64 9.78 9.63
CA GLY A 134 13.45 8.66 10.09
C GLY A 134 13.84 7.71 8.96
N MET A 135 12.89 7.38 8.08
CA MET A 135 13.13 6.51 6.90
C MET A 135 14.02 7.18 5.84
N ILE A 136 13.90 8.50 5.65
CA ILE A 136 14.70 9.25 4.67
C ILE A 136 16.16 9.42 5.12
N ARG A 137 16.38 9.59 6.42
CA ARG A 137 17.68 10.00 7.00
C ARG A 137 18.88 9.14 6.56
N PRO A 138 18.80 7.80 6.46
CA PRO A 138 19.93 6.98 6.04
C PRO A 138 20.40 7.22 4.61
N VAL A 139 19.49 7.67 3.72
CA VAL A 139 19.81 7.98 2.32
C VAL A 139 20.18 9.47 2.16
N GLY A 140 19.48 10.35 2.88
CA GLY A 140 19.60 11.80 2.78
C GLY A 140 18.53 12.38 1.85
N TYR A 141 17.85 13.42 2.32
CA TYR A 141 16.74 14.07 1.62
C TYR A 141 17.18 14.57 0.23
N GLU A 142 18.36 15.20 0.17
CA GLU A 142 18.89 15.82 -1.04
C GLU A 142 19.15 14.82 -2.18
N TYR A 143 19.50 13.57 -1.85
CA TYR A 143 19.73 12.53 -2.86
C TYR A 143 18.43 11.96 -3.39
N LEU A 144 17.37 11.93 -2.57
CA LEU A 144 16.03 11.50 -3.00
C LEU A 144 15.30 12.58 -3.79
N ASP A 145 15.65 13.86 -3.57
CA ASP A 145 14.96 14.99 -4.18
C ASP A 145 15.69 15.62 -5.38
N GLY A 146 16.90 15.17 -5.72
CA GLY A 146 17.60 15.71 -6.87
C GLY A 146 19.01 15.15 -7.11
N TRP A 147 19.70 15.76 -8.07
CA TRP A 147 21.11 15.50 -8.35
C TRP A 147 21.98 16.34 -7.42
N VAL A 148 22.81 15.66 -6.64
CA VAL A 148 23.77 16.28 -5.72
C VAL A 148 25.15 16.23 -6.34
N LYS A 149 25.74 17.40 -6.59
CA LYS A 149 27.12 17.50 -7.07
C LYS A 149 28.11 17.17 -5.96
N LYS A 150 29.11 16.36 -6.27
CA LYS A 150 30.21 16.02 -5.37
C LYS A 150 31.54 16.01 -6.11
N GLN A 151 32.56 16.51 -5.43
CA GLN A 151 33.93 16.35 -5.86
C GLN A 151 34.40 14.92 -5.57
N THR A 152 35.01 14.29 -6.56
CA THR A 152 35.62 12.96 -6.46
C THR A 152 37.09 13.03 -6.86
N ALA A 153 37.83 11.93 -6.65
CA ALA A 153 39.21 11.79 -7.10
C ALA A 153 39.37 11.92 -8.64
N PHE A 154 38.28 11.79 -9.40
CA PHE A 154 38.26 11.83 -10.86
C PHE A 154 37.58 13.08 -11.43
N GLY A 155 37.19 14.05 -10.59
CA GLY A 155 36.46 15.27 -11.00
C GLY A 155 35.09 15.42 -10.31
N GLU A 156 34.26 16.33 -10.82
CA GLU A 156 32.88 16.52 -10.34
C GLU A 156 31.98 15.39 -10.84
N ALA A 157 31.24 14.77 -9.92
CA ALA A 157 30.19 13.80 -10.22
C ALA A 157 28.86 14.28 -9.66
N SER A 158 27.76 13.96 -10.34
CA SER A 158 26.40 14.17 -9.81
C SER A 158 25.82 12.84 -9.37
N ILE A 159 25.27 12.80 -8.16
CA ILE A 159 24.73 11.59 -7.53
C ILE A 159 23.27 11.84 -7.17
N LYS A 160 22.40 10.88 -7.49
CA LYS A 160 20.98 10.90 -7.13
C LYS A 160 20.56 9.48 -6.73
N ALA A 161 19.66 9.37 -5.76
CA ALA A 161 18.93 8.14 -5.48
C ALA A 161 17.82 7.96 -6.54
N VAL A 162 17.79 6.78 -7.15
CA VAL A 162 16.83 6.44 -8.20
C VAL A 162 15.91 5.34 -7.68
N GLY A 163 14.61 5.62 -7.67
CA GLY A 163 13.59 4.62 -7.36
C GLY A 163 13.64 3.45 -8.33
N VAL A 164 13.34 2.25 -7.84
CA VAL A 164 13.31 1.02 -8.64
C VAL A 164 11.91 0.45 -8.69
N ARG A 165 11.65 -0.38 -9.70
CA ARG A 165 10.45 -1.21 -9.75
C ARG A 165 10.63 -2.37 -8.77
N THR A 166 9.69 -2.50 -7.85
CA THR A 166 9.75 -3.51 -6.78
C THR A 166 8.50 -4.36 -6.83
N LEU A 167 8.67 -5.68 -6.85
CA LEU A 167 7.61 -6.64 -6.51
C LEU A 167 7.84 -7.09 -5.08
N HIS A 168 6.89 -6.81 -4.20
CA HIS A 168 6.90 -7.32 -2.85
C HIS A 168 5.81 -8.36 -2.65
N ILE A 169 6.19 -9.50 -2.09
CA ILE A 169 5.29 -10.62 -1.78
C ILE A 169 5.32 -10.80 -0.26
N PRO A 170 4.54 -10.02 0.51
CA PRO A 170 4.49 -10.17 1.96
C PRO A 170 3.87 -11.51 2.36
N ALA A 171 4.21 -12.01 3.55
CA ALA A 171 3.68 -13.25 4.09
C ALA A 171 2.17 -13.20 4.46
N GLY A 172 1.61 -11.98 4.53
CA GLY A 172 0.21 -11.68 4.91
C GLY A 172 -0.11 -12.17 6.31
N ASN A 173 0.43 -11.47 7.29
CA ASN A 173 0.19 -11.70 8.71
C ASN A 173 0.22 -10.40 9.53
N VAL A 174 0.85 -9.34 9.00
CA VAL A 174 1.00 -8.05 9.68
C VAL A 174 0.81 -6.91 8.67
N PRO A 175 -0.24 -6.07 8.82
CA PRO A 175 -0.53 -4.97 7.90
C PRO A 175 0.62 -3.98 7.72
N ALA A 176 1.39 -3.75 8.78
CA ALA A 176 2.52 -2.83 8.77
C ALA A 176 3.56 -3.13 7.67
N ILE A 177 3.70 -4.39 7.25
CA ILE A 177 4.68 -4.77 6.23
C ILE A 177 4.30 -4.23 4.84
N SER A 178 3.03 -4.32 4.47
CA SER A 178 2.55 -3.73 3.21
C SER A 178 2.61 -2.21 3.24
N ALA A 179 2.23 -1.59 4.36
CA ALA A 179 2.37 -0.14 4.55
C ALA A 179 3.82 0.32 4.40
N LEU A 180 4.78 -0.40 5.01
CA LEU A 180 6.21 -0.11 4.86
C LEU A 180 6.67 -0.18 3.39
N SER A 181 6.07 -1.07 2.60
CA SER A 181 6.38 -1.24 1.18
C SER A 181 5.88 -0.06 0.35
N ILE A 182 4.66 0.42 0.66
CA ILE A 182 4.08 1.62 0.08
C ILE A 182 4.96 2.83 0.41
N LEU A 183 5.33 2.99 1.69
CA LEU A 183 6.17 4.09 2.15
C LEU A 183 7.54 4.11 1.47
N ASN A 184 8.23 2.97 1.42
CA ASN A 184 9.52 2.87 0.73
C ASN A 184 9.40 3.18 -0.76
N GLY A 185 8.37 2.66 -1.44
CA GLY A 185 8.12 2.97 -2.84
C GLY A 185 7.91 4.46 -3.09
N ALA A 186 7.02 5.07 -2.30
CA ALA A 186 6.69 6.50 -2.42
C ALA A 186 7.90 7.39 -2.12
N LEU A 187 8.60 7.17 -1.00
CA LEU A 187 9.73 8.00 -0.58
C LEU A 187 10.94 7.88 -1.51
N THR A 188 11.13 6.73 -2.15
CA THR A 188 12.18 6.52 -3.15
C THR A 188 11.76 6.91 -4.57
N LYS A 189 10.52 7.37 -4.77
CA LYS A 189 9.94 7.69 -6.08
C LYS A 189 10.00 6.48 -7.02
N GLY A 190 9.78 5.28 -6.48
CA GLY A 190 9.76 4.00 -7.19
C GLY A 190 8.35 3.53 -7.53
N ASP A 191 8.27 2.41 -8.24
CA ASP A 191 7.02 1.73 -8.56
C ASP A 191 6.94 0.43 -7.78
N THR A 192 5.93 0.28 -6.92
CA THR A 192 5.82 -0.87 -6.01
C THR A 192 4.55 -1.65 -6.31
N LEU A 193 4.72 -2.89 -6.76
CA LEU A 193 3.68 -3.89 -6.88
C LEU A 193 3.68 -4.77 -5.63
N ILE A 194 2.55 -4.90 -4.96
CA ILE A 194 2.39 -5.74 -3.77
C ILE A 194 1.47 -6.91 -4.14
N LYS A 195 1.98 -8.14 -4.03
CA LYS A 195 1.18 -9.35 -4.19
C LYS A 195 0.87 -9.92 -2.81
N LEU A 196 -0.36 -9.72 -2.36
CA LEU A 196 -0.82 -10.28 -1.09
C LEU A 196 -1.07 -11.79 -1.20
N PRO A 197 -0.96 -12.57 -0.11
CA PRO A 197 -1.34 -13.97 -0.11
C PRO A 197 -2.81 -14.15 -0.49
N SER A 198 -3.09 -15.05 -1.42
CA SER A 198 -4.45 -15.21 -1.95
C SER A 198 -5.45 -15.70 -0.90
N ASN A 199 -4.96 -16.39 0.13
CA ASN A 199 -5.75 -16.88 1.26
C ASN A 199 -5.78 -15.92 2.45
N ASP A 200 -5.03 -14.82 2.42
CA ASP A 200 -5.01 -13.82 3.49
C ASP A 200 -4.64 -12.41 2.96
N PRO A 201 -5.42 -11.87 2.01
CA PRO A 201 -5.19 -10.53 1.47
C PRO A 201 -5.76 -9.41 2.36
N VAL A 202 -6.54 -9.74 3.38
CA VAL A 202 -7.17 -8.76 4.27
C VAL A 202 -6.17 -8.19 5.29
N THR A 203 -5.16 -8.98 5.66
CA THR A 203 -4.16 -8.60 6.66
C THR A 203 -3.01 -7.76 6.11
N GLY A 204 -3.00 -7.44 4.81
CA GLY A 204 -1.90 -6.75 4.15
C GLY A 204 -2.34 -5.56 3.32
#